data_AF-A0A7Z9PVT8-F1
#
_entry.id   AF-A0A7Z9PVT8-F1
#
_cell.length_a   1.000
_cell.length_b   1.000
_cell.length_c   1.000
_cell.angle_alpha   90.00
_cell.angle_beta   90.00
_cell.angle_gamma   90.00
#
_symmetry.space_group_name_H-M   'P 1'
#
loop_
_entity.id
_entity.type
_entity.pdbx_description
1 polymer ?
#
loop_
_entity_poly.entity_id
_entity_poly.type
_entity_poly.pdbx_seq_one_letter_code
_entity_poly.pdbx_strand_id
1 'polypeptide(L)'
;MQPWLARIAELEGAARLSFKDGRRGWLVTSRLDLISLRQRLHRHCARVNEVHAAQGRFFLEPRPVYFRRALRGLRLDLPENFLTPRRRERLRRLRPFLRVKAHQPDHRSESRLFHSLALRLDGLSDAVKPEKIWKHVGHDFDRLWKRAPLFAVELTGFQVDVLKALSGQDPSLI
;
A
#
# COMPACT_ATOMS: atom_id res chain seq x y z
N MET A 1 -4.37 -1.68 14.90
CA MET A 1 -3.27 -0.79 15.29
C MET A 1 -3.34 0.41 14.34
N GLN A 2 -3.80 1.60 14.77
CA GLN A 2 -4.17 2.64 13.79
C GLN A 2 -3.04 2.99 12.80
N PRO A 3 -3.35 3.22 11.50
CA PRO A 3 -2.34 3.53 10.48
C PRO A 3 -1.52 4.76 10.87
N TRP A 4 -0.29 4.88 10.39
CA TRP A 4 0.55 6.04 10.70
C TRP A 4 -0.10 7.38 10.33
N LEU A 5 -0.98 7.39 9.32
CA LEU A 5 -1.83 8.53 8.99
C LEU A 5 -2.75 8.97 10.13
N ALA A 6 -3.25 8.04 10.94
CA ALA A 6 -4.09 8.34 12.10
C ALA A 6 -3.35 9.12 13.18
N ARG A 7 -2.06 8.82 13.37
CA ARG A 7 -1.20 9.54 14.33
C ARG A 7 -0.90 10.98 13.89
N ILE A 8 -0.84 11.24 12.58
CA ILE A 8 -0.47 12.57 12.05
C ILE A 8 -1.70 13.48 11.89
N ALA A 9 -2.87 12.90 11.60
CA ALA A 9 -4.05 13.66 11.21
C ALA A 9 -5.12 13.79 12.30
N GLU A 10 -4.80 13.44 13.56
CA GLU A 10 -5.77 13.46 14.68
C GLU A 10 -7.10 12.80 14.27
N LEU A 11 -7.00 11.63 13.63
CA LEU A 11 -8.17 11.00 13.03
C LEU A 11 -9.13 10.52 14.11
N GLU A 12 -10.40 10.82 13.92
CA GLU A 12 -11.48 10.27 14.72
C GLU A 12 -12.04 9.01 14.06
N GLY A 13 -12.11 7.92 14.82
CA GLY A 13 -12.63 6.64 14.33
C GLY A 13 -11.71 5.92 13.34
N ALA A 14 -12.27 4.93 12.63
CA ALA A 14 -11.51 4.06 11.73
C ALA A 14 -11.38 4.66 10.32
N ALA A 15 -10.16 4.67 9.78
CA ALA A 15 -9.91 4.99 8.38
C ALA A 15 -10.48 3.88 7.46
N ARG A 16 -11.10 4.27 6.35
CA ARG A 16 -11.70 3.34 5.38
C ARG A 16 -11.01 3.44 4.03
N LEU A 17 -10.58 2.30 3.48
CA LEU A 17 -10.05 2.23 2.12
C LEU A 17 -11.10 2.63 1.07
N SER A 18 -10.68 3.42 0.09
CA SER A 18 -11.46 3.79 -1.10
C SER A 18 -10.66 3.51 -2.37
N PHE A 19 -11.32 2.86 -3.33
CA PHE A 19 -10.82 2.58 -4.68
C PHE A 19 -11.80 3.04 -5.77
N LYS A 20 -12.64 4.06 -5.49
CA LYS A 20 -13.50 4.66 -6.52
C LYS A 20 -12.64 5.18 -7.69
N ASP A 21 -13.20 5.27 -8.89
CA ASP A 21 -12.44 5.76 -10.04
C ASP A 21 -11.83 7.14 -9.76
N GLY A 22 -10.52 7.24 -9.98
CA GLY A 22 -9.73 8.43 -9.65
C GLY A 22 -9.47 8.68 -8.16
N ARG A 23 -9.94 7.84 -7.23
CA ARG A 23 -9.77 7.98 -5.78
C ARG A 23 -9.24 6.70 -5.13
N ARG A 24 -7.91 6.60 -5.04
CA ARG A 24 -7.18 5.52 -4.35
C ARG A 24 -6.56 6.06 -3.08
N GLY A 25 -7.13 5.71 -1.94
CA GLY A 25 -6.68 6.31 -0.69
C GLY A 25 -7.58 5.96 0.48
N TRP A 26 -7.53 6.83 1.47
CA TRP A 26 -8.21 6.67 2.75
C TRP A 26 -9.31 7.71 2.90
N LEU A 27 -10.50 7.25 3.26
CA LEU A 27 -11.56 8.08 3.80
C LEU A 27 -11.40 8.13 5.31
N VAL A 28 -11.34 9.33 5.85
CA VAL A 28 -11.04 9.57 7.26
C VAL A 28 -11.96 10.65 7.83
N THR A 29 -12.09 10.67 9.15
CA THR A 29 -12.71 11.78 9.89
C THR A 29 -11.63 12.45 10.72
N SER A 30 -11.61 13.78 10.79
CA SER A 30 -10.64 14.55 11.60
C SER A 30 -11.30 15.79 12.17
N ARG A 31 -10.83 16.23 13.35
CA ARG A 31 -11.22 17.50 13.96
C ARG A 31 -10.56 18.72 13.31
N LEU A 32 -9.48 18.51 12.58
CA LEU A 32 -8.72 19.56 11.93
C LEU A 32 -9.45 20.04 10.67
N ASP A 33 -9.33 21.34 10.37
CA ASP A 33 -9.80 21.90 9.11
C ASP A 33 -8.92 21.45 7.92
N LEU A 34 -9.40 21.68 6.71
CA LEU A 34 -8.74 21.29 5.47
C LEU A 34 -7.32 21.87 5.33
N ILE A 35 -7.11 23.13 5.72
CA ILE A 35 -5.82 23.82 5.59
C ILE A 35 -4.82 23.19 6.55
N SER A 36 -5.22 23.03 7.82
CA SER A 36 -4.41 22.38 8.86
C SER A 36 -4.03 20.95 8.46
N LEU A 37 -4.97 20.16 7.94
CA LEU A 37 -4.70 18.81 7.45
C LEU A 37 -3.73 18.79 6.28
N ARG A 38 -3.90 19.68 5.30
CA ARG A 38 -2.99 19.81 4.15
C ARG A 38 -1.57 20.14 4.61
N GLN A 39 -1.43 21.08 5.54
CA GLN A 39 -0.13 21.46 6.08
C GLN A 39 0.53 20.29 6.83
N ARG A 40 -0.20 19.55 7.66
CA ARG A 40 0.36 18.40 8.39
C ARG A 40 0.72 17.23 7.47
N LEU A 41 -0.09 16.99 6.44
CA LEU A 41 0.05 15.81 5.57
C LEU A 41 0.80 16.08 4.26
N HIS A 42 1.28 17.30 4.00
CA HIS A 42 1.87 17.68 2.71
C HIS A 42 2.98 16.74 2.22
N ARG A 43 3.79 16.19 3.15
CA ARG A 43 4.87 15.24 2.83
C ARG A 43 4.38 13.83 2.56
N HIS A 44 3.19 13.46 3.04
CA HIS A 44 2.71 12.08 3.05
C HIS A 44 1.51 11.85 2.16
N CYS A 45 0.78 12.90 1.80
CA CYS A 45 -0.36 12.87 0.90
C CYS A 45 -0.09 13.70 -0.34
N ALA A 46 -0.44 13.15 -1.50
CA ALA A 46 -0.42 13.85 -2.77
C ALA A 46 -1.64 14.77 -2.83
N ARG A 47 -2.77 14.32 -2.29
CA ARG A 47 -4.00 15.08 -2.19
C ARG A 47 -4.69 14.88 -0.85
N VAL A 48 -5.25 15.98 -0.36
CA VAL A 48 -6.17 16.02 0.79
C VAL A 48 -7.38 16.81 0.32
N ASN A 49 -8.51 16.13 0.22
CA ASN A 49 -9.76 16.69 -0.28
C ASN A 49 -10.84 16.52 0.77
N GLU A 50 -11.66 17.55 0.92
CA GLU A 50 -12.85 17.49 1.72
C GLU A 50 -13.93 16.68 1.00
N VAL A 51 -14.60 15.80 1.74
CA VAL A 51 -15.72 14.98 1.23
C VAL A 51 -17.03 15.47 1.83
N HIS A 52 -17.03 15.79 3.13
CA HIS A 52 -18.18 16.39 3.79
C HIS A 52 -17.71 17.29 4.94
N ALA A 53 -17.70 18.60 4.68
CA ALA A 53 -17.14 19.62 5.57
C ALA A 53 -17.72 19.58 6.98
N ALA A 54 -19.05 19.66 7.07
CA ALA A 54 -19.75 19.69 8.35
C ALA A 54 -19.62 18.40 9.18
N GLN A 55 -19.04 17.33 8.62
CA GLN A 55 -18.80 16.07 9.31
C GLN A 55 -17.30 15.80 9.50
N GLY A 56 -16.41 16.75 9.16
CA GLY A 56 -14.96 16.59 9.25
C GLY A 56 -14.44 15.42 8.41
N ARG A 57 -15.10 15.09 7.29
CA ARG A 57 -14.76 13.92 6.47
C ARG A 57 -13.86 14.30 5.31
N PHE A 58 -12.72 13.62 5.21
CA PHE A 58 -11.69 13.89 4.22
C PHE A 58 -11.30 12.63 3.45
N PHE A 59 -10.84 12.84 2.22
CA PHE A 59 -10.19 11.85 1.40
C PHE A 59 -8.71 12.19 1.30
N LEU A 60 -7.87 11.21 1.64
CA LEU A 60 -6.42 11.30 1.62
C LEU A 60 -5.87 10.38 0.54
N GLU A 61 -5.12 10.92 -0.42
CA GLU A 61 -4.37 10.16 -1.42
C GLU A 61 -2.90 10.11 -0.98
N PRO A 62 -2.38 8.98 -0.44
CA PRO A 62 -1.02 8.93 0.08
C PRO A 62 0.04 8.92 -1.03
N ARG A 63 1.19 9.56 -0.79
CA ARG A 63 2.38 9.48 -1.67
C ARG A 63 3.14 8.17 -1.47
N PRO A 64 3.99 7.75 -2.41
CA PRO A 64 4.91 6.62 -2.21
C PRO A 64 5.72 6.67 -0.91
N VAL A 65 6.18 7.86 -0.51
CA VAL A 65 6.96 8.06 0.73
C VAL A 65 6.18 7.67 2.00
N TYR A 66 4.85 7.78 2.00
CA TYR A 66 4.02 7.27 3.10
C TYR A 66 4.15 5.74 3.21
N PHE A 67 3.98 5.04 2.09
CA PHE A 67 4.03 3.57 2.06
C PHE A 67 5.41 3.02 2.39
N ARG A 68 6.50 3.72 2.03
CA ARG A 68 7.84 3.32 2.45
C ARG A 68 7.98 3.23 3.97
N ARG A 69 7.21 4.01 4.73
CA ARG A 69 7.17 3.93 6.19
C ARG A 69 6.14 2.92 6.67
N ALA A 70 4.93 2.92 6.08
CA ALA A 70 3.84 2.06 6.50
C ALA A 70 4.10 0.57 6.24
N LEU A 71 4.75 0.24 5.12
CA LEU A 71 5.05 -1.13 4.72
C LEU A 71 6.40 -1.63 5.24
N ARG A 72 7.24 -0.74 5.79
CA ARG A 72 8.55 -1.13 6.31
C ARG A 72 8.37 -2.02 7.54
N GLY A 73 8.91 -3.23 7.47
CA GLY A 73 8.80 -4.21 8.55
C GLY A 73 7.42 -4.86 8.64
N LEU A 74 6.51 -4.58 7.70
CA LEU A 74 5.23 -5.28 7.61
C LEU A 74 5.51 -6.76 7.29
N ARG A 75 5.16 -7.63 8.23
CA ARG A 75 5.17 -9.08 8.05
C ARG A 75 3.73 -9.53 7.86
N LEU A 76 3.48 -10.17 6.71
CA LEU A 76 2.16 -10.65 6.34
C LEU A 76 2.17 -12.17 6.35
N ASP A 77 1.24 -12.74 7.12
CA ASP A 77 0.89 -14.14 6.99
C ASP A 77 0.04 -14.29 5.73
N LEU A 78 0.67 -14.81 4.67
CA LEU A 78 0.03 -14.96 3.38
C LEU A 78 -1.00 -16.10 3.46
N PRO A 79 -2.30 -15.82 3.32
CA PRO A 79 -3.33 -16.85 3.45
C PRO A 79 -3.30 -17.82 2.27
N GLU A 80 -3.80 -19.04 2.48
CA GLU A 80 -3.83 -20.08 1.45
C GLU A 80 -4.59 -19.67 0.19
N ASN A 81 -5.68 -18.92 0.34
CA ASN A 81 -6.46 -18.39 -0.77
C ASN A 81 -5.68 -17.39 -1.65
N PHE A 82 -4.64 -16.76 -1.10
CA PHE A 82 -3.69 -15.97 -1.87
C PHE A 82 -2.61 -16.87 -2.48
N LEU A 83 -2.08 -17.85 -1.73
CA LEU A 83 -0.95 -18.71 -2.09
C LEU A 83 -1.27 -19.85 -3.08
N THR A 84 -1.86 -19.54 -4.23
CA THR A 84 -2.02 -20.52 -5.32
C THR A 84 -0.65 -21.01 -5.84
N PRO A 85 -0.53 -22.21 -6.44
CA PRO A 85 0.75 -22.73 -6.96
C PRO A 85 1.49 -21.74 -7.87
N ARG A 86 0.75 -21.06 -8.75
CA ARG A 86 1.31 -20.04 -9.64
C ARG A 86 1.89 -18.83 -8.90
N ARG A 87 1.22 -18.37 -7.83
CA ARG A 87 1.68 -17.22 -7.05
C ARG A 87 2.87 -17.60 -6.15
N ARG A 88 2.89 -18.81 -5.60
CA ARG A 88 4.06 -19.35 -4.88
C ARG A 88 5.31 -19.33 -5.78
N GLU A 89 5.20 -19.82 -7.01
CA GLU A 89 6.31 -19.82 -7.97
C GLU A 89 6.77 -18.39 -8.32
N ARG A 90 5.83 -17.48 -8.55
CA ARG A 90 6.14 -16.06 -8.81
C ARG A 90 6.88 -15.40 -7.65
N LEU A 91 6.43 -15.62 -6.42
CA LEU A 91 7.08 -15.12 -5.21
C LEU A 91 8.48 -15.74 -5.05
N ARG A 92 8.61 -17.05 -5.28
CA ARG A 92 9.90 -17.76 -5.25
C ARG A 92 10.90 -17.12 -6.22
N ARG A 93 10.48 -16.84 -7.46
CA ARG A 93 11.32 -16.17 -8.46
C ARG A 93 11.65 -14.73 -8.11
N LEU A 94 10.76 -14.00 -7.43
CA LEU A 94 11.00 -12.61 -7.03
C LEU A 94 12.02 -12.47 -5.90
N ARG A 95 12.02 -13.41 -4.94
CA ARG A 95 12.80 -13.31 -3.69
C ARG A 95 14.29 -12.96 -3.91
N PRO A 96 15.05 -13.60 -4.81
CA PRO A 96 16.47 -13.26 -5.01
C PRO A 96 16.68 -11.82 -5.48
N PHE A 97 15.83 -11.32 -6.37
CA PHE A 97 15.94 -9.98 -6.96
C PHE A 97 15.62 -8.87 -5.95
N LEU A 98 14.73 -9.13 -5.00
CA LEU A 98 14.35 -8.17 -3.96
C LEU A 98 15.44 -8.01 -2.89
N ARG A 99 16.35 -8.99 -2.72
CA ARG A 99 17.48 -8.90 -1.78
C ARG A 99 18.58 -7.95 -2.27
N VAL A 100 18.84 -7.92 -3.58
CA VAL A 100 19.99 -7.21 -4.18
C VAL A 100 19.68 -5.76 -4.53
N LYS A 101 18.43 -5.44 -4.89
CA LYS A 101 18.03 -4.06 -5.24
C LYS A 101 17.84 -3.20 -3.98
N ALA A 102 18.96 -2.70 -3.43
CA ALA A 102 18.96 -1.71 -2.38
C ALA A 102 18.80 -0.30 -2.99
N HIS A 103 17.58 0.23 -2.95
CA HIS A 103 17.30 1.67 -2.99
C HIS A 103 17.72 2.38 -4.29
N GLN A 104 17.12 2.01 -5.42
CA GLN A 104 17.13 2.91 -6.57
C GLN A 104 16.23 4.13 -6.31
N PRO A 105 16.66 5.35 -6.69
CA PRO A 105 15.86 6.56 -6.57
C PRO A 105 14.55 6.46 -7.37
N ASP A 106 13.52 7.14 -6.89
CA ASP A 106 12.18 7.12 -7.51
C ASP A 106 12.18 7.93 -8.82
N HIS A 107 12.35 7.26 -9.95
CA HIS A 107 12.12 7.87 -11.27
C HIS A 107 10.65 7.71 -11.68
N ARG A 108 9.86 8.72 -11.28
CA ARG A 108 8.61 9.29 -11.86
C ARG A 108 7.50 8.40 -12.46
N SER A 109 7.57 7.08 -12.45
CA SER A 109 6.48 6.21 -12.89
C SER A 109 5.80 5.51 -11.72
N GLU A 110 4.91 6.25 -11.05
CA GLU A 110 3.97 5.67 -10.08
C GLU A 110 2.95 4.81 -10.82
N SER A 111 3.27 3.52 -11.01
CA SER A 111 2.31 2.58 -11.53
C SER A 111 1.12 2.49 -10.56
N ARG A 112 -0.04 2.92 -11.08
CA ARG A 112 -1.35 2.85 -10.44
C ARG A 112 -1.57 1.51 -9.72
N LEU A 113 -1.17 0.38 -10.32
CA LEU A 113 -1.31 -0.94 -9.70
C LEU A 113 -0.48 -1.10 -8.42
N PHE A 114 0.77 -0.64 -8.40
CA PHE A 114 1.60 -0.70 -7.20
C PHE A 114 1.06 0.18 -6.08
N HIS A 115 0.55 1.37 -6.42
CA HIS A 115 -0.12 2.22 -5.43
C HIS A 115 -1.38 1.54 -4.85
N SER A 116 -2.20 0.92 -5.70
CA SER A 116 -3.37 0.15 -5.24
C SER A 116 -2.99 -1.05 -4.39
N LEU A 117 -1.91 -1.74 -4.74
CA LEU A 117 -1.39 -2.86 -3.96
C LEU A 117 -0.90 -2.36 -2.59
N ALA A 118 -0.09 -1.30 -2.54
CA ALA A 118 0.42 -0.70 -1.30
C ALA A 118 -0.70 -0.32 -0.33
N LEU A 119 -1.76 0.33 -0.82
CA LEU A 119 -2.94 0.68 -0.03
C LEU A 119 -3.64 -0.54 0.56
N ARG A 120 -3.79 -1.61 -0.23
CA ARG A 120 -4.43 -2.83 0.27
C ARG A 120 -3.58 -3.52 1.32
N LEU A 121 -2.26 -3.58 1.11
CA LEU A 121 -1.34 -4.16 2.10
C LEU A 121 -1.34 -3.37 3.40
N ASP A 122 -1.31 -2.04 3.34
CA ASP A 122 -1.44 -1.15 4.49
C ASP A 122 -2.77 -1.39 5.23
N GLY A 123 -3.87 -1.53 4.49
CA GLY A 123 -5.18 -1.77 5.09
C GLY A 123 -5.46 -3.19 5.55
N LEU A 124 -4.55 -4.16 5.35
CA LEU A 124 -4.71 -5.50 5.91
C LEU A 124 -4.61 -5.51 7.43
N SER A 125 -3.76 -4.64 8.00
CA SER A 125 -3.49 -4.61 9.45
C SER A 125 -4.70 -4.23 10.31
N ASP A 126 -5.66 -3.51 9.73
CA ASP A 126 -6.85 -3.00 10.44
C ASP A 126 -8.17 -3.49 9.83
N ALA A 127 -8.12 -4.43 8.88
CA ALA A 127 -9.31 -4.92 8.22
C ALA A 127 -10.10 -5.87 9.12
N VAL A 128 -11.39 -5.56 9.33
CA VAL A 128 -12.36 -6.49 9.96
C VAL A 128 -12.57 -7.76 9.11
N LYS A 129 -12.41 -7.64 7.79
CA LYS A 129 -12.60 -8.71 6.79
C LYS A 129 -11.41 -8.78 5.82
N PRO A 130 -10.23 -9.20 6.29
CA PRO A 130 -8.99 -9.19 5.50
C PRO A 130 -9.06 -10.11 4.28
N GLU A 131 -9.87 -11.17 4.32
CA GLU A 131 -10.05 -12.14 3.22
C GLU A 131 -10.56 -11.47 1.93
N LYS A 132 -11.42 -10.46 2.06
CA LYS A 132 -11.90 -9.68 0.89
C LYS A 132 -10.77 -8.86 0.28
N ILE A 133 -9.91 -8.28 1.10
CA ILE A 133 -8.74 -7.53 0.64
C ILE A 133 -7.75 -8.46 -0.05
N TRP A 134 -7.49 -9.64 0.51
CA TRP A 134 -6.60 -10.64 -0.08
C TRP A 134 -7.00 -11.11 -1.47
N LYS A 135 -8.31 -11.26 -1.74
CA LYS A 135 -8.81 -11.54 -3.10
C LYS A 135 -8.35 -10.48 -4.11
N HIS A 136 -8.45 -9.20 -3.72
CA HIS A 136 -8.02 -8.09 -4.58
C HIS A 136 -6.49 -7.96 -4.66
N VAL A 137 -5.76 -8.23 -3.58
CA VAL A 137 -4.30 -8.31 -3.57
C VAL A 137 -3.81 -9.38 -4.54
N GLY A 138 -4.39 -10.57 -4.50
CA GLY A 138 -4.09 -11.67 -5.42
C GLY A 138 -4.31 -11.29 -6.88
N HIS A 139 -5.45 -10.71 -7.19
CA HIS A 139 -5.78 -10.27 -8.54
C HIS A 139 -4.83 -9.17 -9.05
N ASP A 140 -4.50 -8.18 -8.21
CA ASP A 140 -3.58 -7.10 -8.60
C ASP A 140 -2.15 -7.61 -8.75
N PHE A 141 -1.71 -8.53 -7.88
CA PHE A 141 -0.44 -9.22 -8.04
C PHE A 141 -0.40 -9.99 -9.37
N ASP A 142 -1.45 -10.74 -9.73
CA ASP A 142 -1.49 -11.44 -11.01
C ASP A 142 -1.44 -10.49 -12.21
N ARG A 143 -2.05 -9.30 -12.10
CA ARG A 143 -2.01 -8.26 -13.14
C ARG A 143 -0.61 -7.71 -13.36
N LEU A 144 0.21 -7.60 -12.33
CA LEU A 144 1.61 -7.15 -12.47
C LEU A 144 2.43 -8.06 -13.40
N TRP A 145 2.05 -9.33 -13.54
CA TRP A 145 2.73 -10.33 -14.37
C TRP A 145 2.14 -10.52 -15.77
N LYS A 146 1.13 -9.72 -16.18
CA LYS A 146 0.45 -9.92 -17.47
C LYS A 146 1.32 -9.58 -18.68
N ARG A 147 2.23 -8.61 -18.55
CA ARG A 147 3.07 -8.13 -19.67
C ARG A 147 4.47 -8.74 -19.66
N ALA A 148 5.10 -8.79 -18.49
CA ALA A 148 6.42 -9.36 -18.32
C ALA A 148 6.60 -9.83 -16.86
N PRO A 149 7.51 -10.78 -16.60
CA PRO A 149 7.93 -11.10 -15.24
C PRO A 149 8.53 -9.90 -14.51
N LEU A 150 8.16 -9.71 -13.24
CA LEU A 150 8.62 -8.55 -12.46
C LEU A 150 10.14 -8.52 -12.20
N PHE A 151 10.81 -9.67 -12.28
CA PHE A 151 12.28 -9.75 -12.16
C PHE A 151 13.01 -9.35 -13.46
N ALA A 152 12.29 -9.27 -14.58
CA ALA A 152 12.84 -8.92 -15.89
C ALA A 152 12.66 -7.43 -16.24
N VAL A 153 12.17 -6.61 -15.29
CA VAL A 153 11.94 -5.18 -15.49
C VAL A 153 12.67 -4.35 -14.44
N GLU A 154 12.97 -3.11 -14.80
CA GLU A 154 13.42 -2.12 -13.83
C GLU A 154 12.25 -1.67 -12.96
N LEU A 155 12.48 -1.63 -11.64
CA LEU A 155 11.47 -1.30 -10.64
C LEU A 155 11.99 -0.12 -9.84
N THR A 156 11.12 0.85 -9.55
CA THR A 156 11.51 1.95 -8.65
C THR A 156 11.63 1.44 -7.20
N GLY A 157 12.32 2.21 -6.33
CA GLY A 157 12.44 1.87 -4.91
C GLY A 157 11.09 1.60 -4.23
N PHE A 158 10.07 2.43 -4.50
CA PHE A 158 8.72 2.22 -3.99
C PHE A 158 8.12 0.87 -4.43
N GLN A 159 8.26 0.51 -5.71
CA GLN A 159 7.73 -0.74 -6.24
C GLN A 159 8.40 -1.96 -5.59
N VAL A 160 9.72 -1.88 -5.36
CA VAL A 160 10.48 -2.90 -4.63
C VAL A 160 9.97 -3.04 -3.20
N ASP A 161 9.71 -1.95 -2.48
CA ASP A 161 9.20 -1.99 -1.11
C ASP A 161 7.83 -2.67 -1.01
N VAL A 162 6.92 -2.38 -1.95
CA VAL A 162 5.60 -3.05 -2.03
C VAL A 162 5.76 -4.55 -2.23
N LEU A 163 6.66 -4.99 -3.11
CA LEU A 163 6.89 -6.41 -3.37
C LEU A 163 7.59 -7.11 -2.20
N LYS A 164 8.48 -6.41 -1.48
CA LYS A 164 9.10 -6.92 -0.26
C LYS A 164 8.05 -7.20 0.81
N ALA A 165 7.13 -6.27 1.05
CA ALA A 165 6.03 -6.45 1.98
C ALA A 165 5.15 -7.65 1.60
N LEU A 166 4.82 -7.81 0.32
CA LEU A 166 4.04 -8.94 -0.17
C LEU A 166 4.78 -10.28 -0.09
N SER A 167 6.11 -10.27 -0.20
CA SER A 167 6.90 -11.51 -0.26
C SER A 167 7.14 -12.16 1.10
N GLY A 168 6.75 -11.49 2.19
CA GLY A 168 6.84 -12.00 3.57
C GLY A 168 8.25 -12.50 3.87
N GLN A 169 9.18 -11.60 4.19
CA GLN A 169 10.54 -12.04 4.54
C GLN A 169 10.54 -12.74 5.91
N ASP A 170 10.30 -14.04 5.86
CA ASP A 170 10.68 -14.99 6.89
C ASP A 170 12.16 -15.39 6.66
N PRO A 171 13.08 -15.10 7.61
CA PRO A 171 14.48 -15.51 7.55
C PRO A 171 14.70 -17.02 7.73
N SER A 172 13.71 -17.80 8.17
CA SER A 172 13.89 -19.21 8.57
C SER A 172 13.92 -20.23 7.42
N LEU A 173 13.82 -19.78 6.16
CA LEU A 173 14.02 -20.59 4.96
C LEU A 173 15.37 -20.29 4.28
N ILE A 174 16.38 -19.96 5.10
CA ILE A 174 17.81 -19.89 4.73
C ILE A 174 18.50 -21.07 5.40
#